data_AF-A0A1V5W0B0-F1
#
_entry.id   AF-A0A1V5W0B0-F1
#
_cell.length_a   1.000
_cell.length_b   1.000
_cell.length_c   1.000
_cell.angle_alpha   90.00
_cell.angle_beta   90.00
_cell.angle_gamma   90.00
#
_symmetry.space_group_name_H-M   'P 1'
#
loop_
_entity.id
_entity.type
_entity.pdbx_description
1 polymer ?
#
loop_
_entity_poly.entity_id
_entity_poly.type
_entity_poly.pdbx_seq_one_letter_code
_entity_poly.pdbx_strand_id
1 'polypeptide(L)'
;MAKEKQKAYIPELTDEISLCNELYSKCCNDELREMDKHEIIVKICETLGSSPECLAKAETIFNLIKYDITRYVLHHEYCPETRNEVKPKFLLWLDGKAEPKKAEEFSKFMDKYLK
;
A
#
# COMPACT_ATOMS: atom_id res chain seq x y z
N MET A 1 -34.60 25.07 9.82
CA MET A 1 -34.31 23.96 8.88
C MET A 1 -32.81 23.78 8.80
N ALA A 2 -32.26 22.82 9.54
CA ALA A 2 -30.83 22.52 9.52
C ALA A 2 -30.58 21.45 8.44
N LYS A 3 -29.65 21.72 7.51
CA LYS A 3 -29.21 20.75 6.49
C LYS A 3 -28.39 19.66 7.18
N GLU A 4 -28.93 18.45 7.25
CA GLU A 4 -28.15 17.27 7.61
C GLU A 4 -27.07 17.03 6.54
N LYS A 5 -25.81 17.03 6.97
CA LYS A 5 -24.69 16.62 6.13
C LYS A 5 -24.85 15.12 5.87
N GLN A 6 -25.19 14.75 4.63
CA GLN A 6 -25.15 13.36 4.17
C GLN A 6 -23.74 12.82 4.41
N LYS A 7 -23.62 11.90 5.39
CA LYS A 7 -22.41 11.09 5.55
C LYS A 7 -22.30 10.18 4.33
N ALA A 8 -21.08 10.04 3.80
CA ALA A 8 -20.81 9.13 2.71
C ALA A 8 -21.24 7.71 3.09
N TYR A 9 -22.11 7.12 2.27
CA TYR A 9 -22.52 5.73 2.38
C TYR A 9 -21.32 4.85 2.02
N ILE A 10 -20.85 4.05 2.97
CA ILE A 10 -19.87 3.00 2.75
C ILE A 10 -20.69 1.72 2.59
N PRO A 11 -20.79 1.14 1.38
CA PRO A 11 -21.44 -0.15 1.21
C PRO A 11 -20.71 -1.18 2.10
N GLU A 12 -21.45 -2.07 2.75
CA GLU A 12 -20.84 -3.25 3.36
C GLU A 12 -20.08 -4.01 2.27
N LEU A 13 -18.75 -4.07 2.36
CA LEU A 13 -17.91 -4.76 1.40
C LEU A 13 -18.15 -6.28 1.52
N THR A 14 -19.14 -6.79 0.80
CA THR A 14 -19.42 -8.23 0.70
C THR A 14 -18.36 -8.99 -0.12
N ASP A 15 -17.40 -8.28 -0.71
CA ASP A 15 -16.28 -8.82 -1.50
C ASP A 15 -14.93 -8.74 -0.77
N GLU A 16 -14.92 -8.77 0.57
CA GLU A 16 -13.67 -8.98 1.32
C GLU A 16 -13.15 -10.40 1.08
N ILE A 17 -12.33 -10.56 0.03
CA ILE A 17 -11.48 -11.73 -0.12
C ILE A 17 -10.44 -11.64 0.99
N SER A 18 -10.65 -12.41 2.06
CA SER A 18 -9.59 -12.66 3.04
C SER A 18 -8.47 -13.44 2.35
N LEU A 19 -7.43 -12.73 1.93
CA LEU A 19 -6.19 -13.32 1.42
C LEU A 19 -5.34 -13.92 2.57
N CYS A 20 -5.72 -13.66 3.82
CA CYS A 20 -5.05 -14.15 5.01
C CYS A 20 -5.96 -15.14 5.75
N ASN A 21 -5.82 -16.43 5.42
CA ASN A 21 -5.74 -17.39 6.53
C ASN A 21 -4.46 -16.98 7.27
N GLU A 22 -4.56 -16.27 8.39
CA GLU A 22 -3.39 -15.70 9.08
C GLU A 22 -2.35 -16.80 9.36
N LEU A 23 -1.33 -16.88 8.49
CA LEU A 23 -0.20 -17.80 8.65
C LEU A 23 0.68 -17.37 9.84
N TYR A 24 0.53 -16.12 10.24
CA TYR A 24 1.34 -15.45 11.25
C TYR A 24 0.49 -15.06 12.45
N SER A 25 1.09 -15.18 13.63
CA SER A 25 0.48 -14.66 14.85
C SER A 25 0.34 -13.13 14.78
N LYS A 26 -0.59 -12.56 15.56
CA LYS A 26 -0.75 -11.10 15.70
C LYS A 26 0.57 -10.37 15.98
N CYS A 27 1.43 -10.95 16.82
CA CYS A 27 2.75 -10.39 17.15
C CYS A 27 3.62 -10.23 15.90
N CYS A 28 3.66 -11.26 15.06
CA CYS A 28 4.42 -11.23 13.81
C CYS A 28 3.86 -10.20 12.81
N ASN A 29 2.53 -10.04 12.73
CA ASN A 29 1.91 -9.03 11.87
C ASN A 29 2.22 -7.59 12.35
N ASP A 30 2.25 -7.37 13.67
CA ASP A 30 2.64 -6.08 14.24
C ASP A 30 4.12 -5.77 13.94
N GLU A 31 5.00 -6.76 14.08
CA GLU A 31 6.42 -6.64 13.74
C GLU A 31 6.63 -6.30 12.26
N LEU A 32 5.98 -7.04 11.35
CA LEU A 32 6.05 -6.78 9.91
C LEU A 32 5.59 -5.36 9.57
N ARG A 33 4.47 -4.90 10.17
CA ARG A 33 3.97 -3.53 9.97
C ARG A 33 5.00 -2.48 10.41
N GLU A 34 5.62 -2.65 11.57
CA GLU A 34 6.59 -1.69 12.07
C GLU A 34 7.89 -1.73 11.26
N MET A 35 8.30 -2.89 10.75
CA MET A 35 9.43 -3.03 9.83
C MET A 35 9.18 -2.25 8.54
N ASP A 36 8.05 -2.49 7.86
CA ASP A 36 7.71 -1.81 6.60
C ASP A 36 7.61 -0.30 6.78
N LYS A 37 6.98 0.13 7.89
CA LYS A 37 6.91 1.55 8.28
C LYS A 37 8.31 2.13 8.44
N HIS A 38 9.21 1.41 9.12
CA HIS A 38 10.58 1.87 9.34
C HIS A 38 11.35 2.02 8.03
N GLU A 39 11.23 1.07 7.09
CA GLU A 39 11.87 1.17 5.78
C GLU A 39 11.44 2.42 5.01
N ILE A 40 10.14 2.76 5.04
CA ILE A 40 9.63 3.98 4.39
C ILE A 40 10.21 5.23 5.06
N ILE A 41 10.23 5.27 6.39
CA ILE A 41 10.76 6.41 7.15
C ILE A 41 12.26 6.61 6.85
N VAL A 42 13.03 5.53 6.76
CA VAL A 42 14.45 5.59 6.40
C VAL A 42 14.63 6.21 5.02
N LYS A 43 13.87 5.79 4.00
CA LYS A 43 13.92 6.37 2.64
C LYS A 43 13.58 7.87 2.63
N ILE A 44 12.60 8.30 3.42
CA ILE A 44 12.28 9.73 3.58
C ILE A 44 13.48 10.44 4.25
N CYS A 45 14.04 9.85 5.30
CA CYS A 45 15.18 10.43 6.03
C CYS A 45 16.43 10.57 5.16
N GLU A 46 16.73 9.59 4.30
CA GLU A 46 17.81 9.65 3.31
C GLU A 46 17.68 10.85 2.39
N THR A 47 16.45 11.24 2.05
CA THR A 47 16.16 12.41 1.20
C THR A 47 16.33 13.73 1.96
N LEU A 48 16.11 13.75 3.28
CA LEU A 48 16.24 14.94 4.13
C LEU A 48 17.70 15.24 4.53
N GLY A 49 18.58 14.23 4.51
CA GLY A 49 19.99 14.34 4.86
C GLY A 49 20.33 13.78 6.24
N SER A 50 21.62 13.77 6.58
CA SER A 50 22.23 12.93 7.63
C SER A 50 22.13 13.45 9.07
N SER A 51 21.17 14.32 9.41
CA SER A 51 20.99 14.79 10.80
C SER A 51 20.12 13.83 11.61
N PRO A 52 20.43 13.56 12.89
CA PRO A 52 19.56 12.76 13.77
C PRO A 52 18.13 13.30 13.89
N GLU A 53 17.94 14.62 13.77
CA GLU A 53 16.61 15.24 13.76
C GLU A 53 15.78 14.87 12.53
N CYS A 54 16.43 14.47 11.43
CA CYS A 54 15.74 14.10 10.20
C CYS A 54 14.88 12.87 10.38
N LEU A 55 15.21 11.96 11.31
CA LEU A 55 14.40 10.76 11.53
C LEU A 55 13.02 11.10 12.12
N ALA A 56 12.98 11.98 13.12
CA ALA A 56 11.73 12.47 13.69
C ALA A 56 10.89 13.27 12.68
N LYS A 57 11.57 14.07 11.84
CA LYS A 57 10.92 14.81 10.74
C LYS A 57 10.38 13.86 9.67
N ALA A 58 11.11 12.81 9.32
CA ALA A 58 10.71 11.79 8.36
C ALA A 58 9.47 11.03 8.84
N GLU A 59 9.41 10.64 10.11
CA GLU A 59 8.20 10.03 10.69
C GLU A 59 7.00 10.99 10.68
N THR A 60 7.22 12.27 10.97
CA THR A 60 6.18 13.31 10.88
C THR A 60 5.64 13.43 9.45
N ILE A 61 6.54 13.46 8.46
CA ILE A 61 6.19 13.51 7.04
C ILE A 61 5.39 12.27 6.64
N PHE A 62 5.87 11.06 6.98
CA PHE A 62 5.16 9.81 6.70
C PHE A 62 3.71 9.85 7.21
N ASN A 63 3.53 10.24 8.47
CA ASN A 63 2.21 10.31 9.08
C ASN A 63 1.29 11.35 8.43
N LEU A 64 1.86 12.45 7.92
CA LEU A 64 1.11 13.48 7.22
C LEU A 64 0.62 13.00 5.84
N ILE A 65 1.44 12.24 5.11
CA ILE A 65 1.20 12.00 3.67
C ILE A 65 0.75 10.57 3.32
N LYS A 66 0.85 9.58 4.21
CA LYS A 66 0.62 8.16 3.85
C LYS A 66 -0.73 7.90 3.19
N TYR A 67 -1.81 8.53 3.67
CA TYR A 67 -3.13 8.36 3.07
C TYR A 67 -3.30 9.14 1.76
N ASP A 68 -2.63 10.28 1.61
CA ASP A 68 -2.63 11.02 0.35
C ASP A 68 -1.88 10.27 -0.73
N ILE A 69 -0.75 9.65 -0.40
CA ILE A 69 -0.02 8.74 -1.31
C ILE A 69 -0.92 7.56 -1.69
N THR A 70 -1.50 6.85 -0.72
CA THR A 70 -2.38 5.70 -1.02
C THR A 70 -3.52 6.10 -1.94
N ARG A 71 -4.18 7.24 -1.66
CA ARG A 71 -5.25 7.78 -2.51
C ARG A 71 -4.74 8.13 -3.91
N TYR A 72 -3.58 8.77 -4.02
CA TYR A 72 -2.98 9.09 -5.32
C TYR A 72 -2.71 7.81 -6.12
N VAL A 73 -2.04 6.82 -5.52
CA VAL A 73 -1.73 5.53 -6.15
C VAL A 73 -3.01 4.82 -6.59
N LEU A 74 -4.00 4.67 -5.71
CA LEU A 74 -5.25 3.94 -6.01
C LEU A 74 -6.10 4.60 -7.11
N HIS A 75 -6.16 5.93 -7.16
CA HIS A 75 -7.06 6.62 -8.08
C HIS A 75 -6.39 7.06 -9.40
N HIS A 76 -5.06 7.19 -9.42
CA HIS A 76 -4.34 7.77 -10.56
C HIS A 76 -3.30 6.84 -11.17
N GLU A 77 -2.69 5.93 -10.39
CA GLU A 77 -1.69 4.99 -10.91
C GLU A 77 -2.25 3.59 -11.13
N TYR A 78 -3.07 3.12 -10.19
CA TYR A 78 -3.76 1.84 -10.28
C TYR A 78 -5.12 2.02 -10.96
N CYS A 79 -5.40 1.17 -11.95
CA CYS A 79 -6.69 1.10 -12.64
C CYS A 79 -7.33 2.48 -12.99
N PRO A 80 -6.64 3.34 -13.76
CA PRO A 80 -7.14 4.69 -14.12
C PRO A 80 -8.49 4.65 -14.87
N GLU A 81 -8.80 3.52 -15.51
CA GLU A 81 -10.01 3.26 -16.29
C GLU A 81 -11.24 2.94 -15.43
N THR A 82 -11.04 2.29 -14.27
CA THR A 82 -12.11 1.94 -13.33
C THR A 82 -11.93 2.75 -12.06
N ARG A 83 -12.19 4.06 -12.18
CA ARG A 83 -12.18 5.00 -11.05
C ARG A 83 -13.03 4.40 -9.92
N ASN A 84 -12.37 3.99 -8.83
CA ASN A 84 -12.96 3.48 -7.57
C ASN A 84 -13.11 1.96 -7.42
N GLU A 85 -12.48 1.12 -8.26
CA GLU A 85 -12.45 -0.33 -8.05
C GLU A 85 -11.04 -0.82 -7.65
N VAL A 86 -10.90 -1.34 -6.43
CA VAL A 86 -9.69 -2.05 -6.01
C VAL A 86 -9.84 -3.52 -6.38
N LYS A 87 -9.28 -3.91 -7.53
CA LYS A 87 -9.34 -5.32 -7.96
C LYS A 87 -8.38 -6.19 -7.13
N PRO A 88 -8.66 -7.50 -6.94
CA PRO A 88 -7.79 -8.41 -6.18
C PRO A 88 -6.34 -8.48 -6.68
N LYS A 89 -6.09 -8.08 -7.93
CA LYS A 89 -4.76 -8.00 -8.54
C LYS A 89 -3.95 -6.77 -8.10
N PHE A 90 -4.46 -5.93 -7.20
CA PHE A 90 -3.80 -4.71 -6.75
C PHE A 90 -2.45 -5.00 -6.11
N LEU A 91 -2.37 -5.98 -5.21
CA LEU A 91 -1.12 -6.35 -4.54
C LEU A 91 -0.07 -6.84 -5.54
N LEU A 92 -0.47 -7.69 -6.49
CA LEU A 92 0.42 -8.15 -7.57
C LEU A 92 0.92 -6.99 -8.44
N TRP A 93 0.06 -6.01 -8.72
CA TRP A 93 0.46 -4.81 -9.44
C TRP A 93 1.44 -3.96 -8.64
N LEU A 94 1.19 -3.77 -7.33
CA LEU A 94 2.08 -3.06 -6.43
C LEU A 94 3.45 -3.74 -6.34
N ASP A 95 3.49 -5.06 -6.17
CA ASP A 95 4.73 -5.83 -6.13
C ASP A 95 5.53 -5.65 -7.42
N GLY A 96 4.86 -5.61 -8.58
CA GLY A 96 5.49 -5.33 -9.87
C GLY A 96 6.03 -3.90 -10.01
N LYS A 97 5.50 -2.93 -9.25
CA LYS A 97 6.02 -1.56 -9.20
C LYS A 97 7.18 -1.43 -8.21
N ALA A 98 7.08 -2.10 -7.06
CA ALA A 98 8.13 -2.10 -6.05
C ALA A 98 9.37 -2.87 -6.52
N GLU A 99 9.19 -3.99 -7.20
CA GLU A 99 10.26 -4.90 -7.63
C GLU A 99 10.08 -5.37 -9.09
N PRO A 100 10.22 -4.48 -10.08
CA PRO A 100 9.91 -4.78 -11.49
C PRO A 100 10.71 -5.95 -12.07
N LYS A 101 11.96 -6.14 -11.61
CA LYS A 101 12.81 -7.26 -12.04
C LYS A 101 12.28 -8.62 -11.56
N LYS A 102 11.85 -8.72 -10.29
CA LYS A 102 11.31 -9.96 -9.75
C LYS A 102 9.95 -10.30 -10.38
N ALA A 103 9.14 -9.29 -10.67
CA ALA A 103 7.89 -9.48 -11.40
C ALA A 103 8.13 -9.98 -12.84
N GLU A 104 9.17 -9.50 -13.53
CA GLU A 104 9.54 -10.00 -14.85
C GLU A 104 9.99 -11.47 -14.80
N GLU A 105 10.83 -11.83 -13.82
CA GLU A 105 11.28 -13.21 -13.59
C GLU A 105 10.11 -14.15 -13.28
N PHE A 106 9.19 -13.72 -12.42
CA PHE A 106 7.97 -14.47 -12.11
C PHE A 106 7.08 -14.64 -13.34
N SER A 107 6.87 -13.60 -14.14
CA SER A 107 6.08 -13.70 -15.38
C SER A 107 6.71 -14.70 -16.35
N LYS A 108 8.04 -14.66 -16.54
CA LYS A 108 8.77 -15.63 -17.37
C LYS A 108 8.64 -17.05 -16.85
N PHE A 109 8.65 -17.24 -15.53
CA PHE A 109 8.42 -18.54 -14.90
C PHE A 109 7.00 -19.05 -15.19
N MET A 110 5.98 -18.22 -14.95
CA MET A 110 4.58 -18.57 -15.21
C MET A 110 4.37 -18.92 -16.69
N ASP A 111 4.91 -18.14 -17.62
CA ASP A 111 4.81 -18.40 -19.06
C ASP A 111 5.52 -19.68 -19.50
N LYS A 112 6.59 -20.08 -18.79
CA LYS A 112 7.37 -21.29 -19.12
C LYS A 112 6.74 -22.58 -18.61
N TYR A 113 6.02 -22.53 -17.49
CA TYR A 113 5.60 -23.74 -16.76
C TYR A 113 4.08 -23.88 -16.61
N LEU A 114 3.30 -22.81 -16.83
CA LEU A 114 1.85 -22.79 -16.60
C LEU A 114 1.05 -22.31 -17.82
N LYS A 115 1.71 -22.05 -18.95
CA LYS A 115 1.10 -21.88 -20.27
C LYS A 115 1.46 -23.04 -21.19
#